data_AF-A0AA90T3A4-F1
#
_entry.id   AF-A0AA90T3A4-F1
#
_cell.length_a   1.000
_cell.length_b   1.000
_cell.length_c   1.000
_cell.angle_alpha   90.00
_cell.angle_beta   90.00
_cell.angle_gamma   90.00
#
_symmetry.space_group_name_H-M   'P 1'
#
loop_
_entity.id
_entity.type
_entity.pdbx_description
1 polymer ?
#
loop_
_entity_poly.entity_id
_entity_poly.type
_entity_poly.pdbx_seq_one_letter_code
_entity_poly.pdbx_strand_id
1 'polypeptide(L)' 'MLSRKKNDQIVIYIIKGSTIKRFLILDLIIGSGIFYVVKFISSSILIASASSFIGTEGIKKAPKVLKNAIGLLS' A
#
# COMPACT_ATOMS: atom_id res chain seq x y z
N MET A 1 -35.67 -20.75 23.26
CA MET A 1 -35.08 -19.43 22.93
C MET A 1 -33.60 -19.47 23.30
N LEU A 2 -32.73 -19.86 22.37
CA LEU A 2 -31.29 -20.06 22.65
C LEU A 2 -30.53 -18.75 22.37
N SER A 3 -30.10 -18.10 23.44
CA SER A 3 -29.30 -16.86 23.40
C SER A 3 -27.93 -17.14 22.79
N ARG A 4 -27.67 -16.60 21.59
CA ARG A 4 -26.34 -16.60 20.97
C ARG A 4 -25.44 -15.64 21.74
N LYS A 5 -24.68 -16.16 22.70
CA LYS A 5 -23.60 -15.43 23.35
C LYS A 5 -22.54 -15.13 22.28
N LYS A 6 -22.41 -13.87 21.85
CA LYS A 6 -21.32 -13.41 20.99
C LYS A 6 -20.02 -13.59 21.77
N ASN A 7 -19.22 -14.57 21.37
CA ASN A 7 -17.85 -14.69 21.84
C ASN A 7 -17.03 -13.63 21.11
N ASP A 8 -16.84 -12.47 21.73
CA ASP A 8 -15.93 -11.44 21.24
C ASP A 8 -14.49 -11.93 21.47
N GLN A 9 -14.01 -12.78 20.56
CA GLN A 9 -12.64 -13.27 20.57
C GLN A 9 -11.70 -12.13 20.18
N ILE A 10 -10.91 -11.63 21.14
CA ILE A 10 -9.85 -10.67 20.87
C ILE A 10 -8.67 -11.44 20.26
N VAL A 11 -8.41 -11.22 18.98
CA VAL A 11 -7.26 -11.81 18.28
C VAL A 11 -6.10 -10.82 18.32
N ILE A 12 -5.04 -11.18 19.05
CA ILE A 12 -3.81 -10.37 19.14
C ILE A 12 -2.79 -10.91 18.14
N TYR A 13 -2.43 -10.11 17.15
CA TYR A 13 -1.37 -10.43 16.21
C TYR A 13 -0.06 -9.77 16.66
N ILE A 14 0.95 -10.60 16.96
CA ILE A 14 2.30 -10.12 17.29
C ILE A 14 3.11 -10.09 16.00
N ILE A 15 3.37 -8.89 15.48
CA ILE A 15 4.17 -8.68 14.28
C ILE A 15 5.57 -8.21 14.70
N LYS A 16 6.62 -8.83 14.15
CA LYS A 16 7.99 -8.35 14.38
C LYS A 16 8.15 -6.91 13.90
N GLY A 17 8.70 -6.05 14.75
CA GLY A 17 8.94 -4.64 14.40
C GLY A 17 9.85 -4.46 13.17
N SER A 18 10.77 -5.39 12.91
CA SER A 18 11.61 -5.41 11.70
C SER A 18 10.79 -5.49 10.42
N THR A 19 9.63 -6.16 10.45
CA THR A 19 8.72 -6.27 9.31
C THR A 19 8.05 -4.93 9.00
N ILE A 20 7.57 -4.23 10.03
CA ILE A 20 7.02 -2.87 9.89
C ILE A 20 8.10 -1.92 9.36
N LYS A 21 9.32 -1.98 9.91
CA LYS A 21 10.43 -1.14 9.45
C LYS A 21 10.72 -1.35 7.96
N ARG A 22 10.83 -2.60 7.51
CA ARG A 22 11.10 -2.92 6.10
C ARG A 22 10.00 -2.38 5.19
N PHE A 23 8.73 -2.53 5.58
CA PHE A 23 7.60 -2.02 4.82
C PHE A 23 7.64 -0.50 4.68
N LEU A 24 7.89 0.22 5.78
CA LEU A 24 8.00 1.69 5.76
C LEU A 24 9.18 2.19 4.93
N ILE A 25 10.35 1.52 5.02
CA ILE A 25 11.53 1.88 4.23
C ILE A 25 11.26 1.71 2.73
N LEU A 26 10.62 0.60 2.33
CA LEU A 26 10.24 0.37 0.93
C LEU A 26 9.28 1.46 0.42
N ASP A 27 8.25 1.80 1.20
CA ASP A 27 7.29 2.84 0.83
C ASP A 27 7.95 4.21 0.69
N LEU A 28 8.87 4.54 1.59
CA LEU A 28 9.62 5.79 1.56
C LEU A 28 10.56 5.87 0.34
N ILE A 29 11.27 4.79 0.02
CA ILE A 29 12.17 4.73 -1.15
C ILE A 29 11.36 4.91 -2.44
N ILE A 30 10.26 4.16 -2.58
CA ILE A 30 9.41 4.22 -3.78
C ILE A 30 8.75 5.60 -3.91
N GLY A 31 8.13 6.11 -2.86
CA GLY A 31 7.49 7.41 -2.86
C GLY A 31 8.47 8.54 -3.17
N SER A 32 9.65 8.53 -2.54
CA SER A 32 10.70 9.52 -2.83
C SER A 32 11.20 9.42 -4.27
N GLY A 33 11.37 8.20 -4.80
CA GLY A 33 11.75 7.99 -6.19
C GLY A 33 10.75 8.62 -7.16
N ILE A 34 9.46 8.35 -6.97
CA ILE A 34 8.39 8.93 -7.79
C ILE A 34 8.36 10.45 -7.64
N PHE A 35 8.45 10.95 -6.42
CA PHE A 35 8.47 12.39 -6.13
C PHE A 35 9.58 13.10 -6.89
N TYR A 36 10.83 12.61 -6.84
CA TYR A 36 11.95 13.28 -7.51
C TYR A 36 11.85 13.22 -9.03
N VAL A 37 11.42 12.09 -9.60
CA VAL A 37 11.21 11.96 -11.05
C VAL A 37 10.14 12.95 -11.52
N VAL A 38 9.00 13.01 -10.84
CA VAL A 38 7.91 13.91 -11.22
C VAL A 38 8.24 15.36 -10.93
N LYS A 39 8.94 15.65 -9.84
CA LYS A 39 9.43 17.01 -9.53
C LYS A 39 10.42 17.49 -10.58
N PHE A 40 11.30 16.62 -11.07
CA PHE A 40 12.24 16.96 -12.14
C PHE A 40 11.53 17.36 -13.43
N ILE A 41 10.47 16.64 -13.81
CA ILE A 41 9.72 16.90 -15.05
C ILE A 41 8.75 18.07 -14.90
N SER A 42 7.98 18.11 -13.80
CA SER A 42 6.89 19.07 -13.62
C SER A 42 7.33 20.37 -12.93
N SER A 43 8.51 20.39 -12.31
CA SER A 43 8.99 21.48 -11.44
C SER A 43 7.99 21.91 -10.34
N SER A 44 6.98 21.09 -10.05
CA SER A 44 5.89 21.42 -9.13
C SER A 44 5.88 20.48 -7.93
N ILE A 45 5.97 21.08 -6.74
CA ILE A 45 5.94 20.33 -5.48
C ILE A 45 4.59 19.65 -5.25
N LEU A 46 3.49 20.27 -5.72
CA LEU A 46 2.14 19.77 -5.53
C LEU A 46 1.90 18.52 -6.38
N ILE A 47 2.29 18.58 -7.66
CA ILE A 47 2.17 17.46 -8.59
C ILE A 47 3.09 16.30 -8.16
N ALA A 48 4.32 16.62 -7.75
CA ALA A 48 5.25 15.63 -7.21
C ALA A 48 4.71 14.94 -5.95
N SER A 49 4.10 15.69 -5.03
CA SER A 49 3.50 15.14 -3.81
C SER A 49 2.29 14.23 -4.13
N ALA A 50 1.37 14.70 -4.99
CA ALA A 50 0.19 13.94 -5.39
C ALA A 50 0.58 12.64 -6.12
N SER A 51 1.55 12.72 -7.04
CA SER A 51 2.03 11.54 -7.78
C SER A 51 2.74 10.52 -6.89
N SER A 52 3.51 10.95 -5.88
CA SER A 52 4.09 10.04 -4.89
C SER A 52 2.99 9.26 -4.14
N PHE A 53 1.94 9.93 -3.69
CA PHE A 53 0.81 9.28 -2.99
C PHE A 53 0.05 8.31 -3.89
N ILE A 54 -0.31 8.75 -5.10
CA ILE A 54 -1.05 7.90 -6.06
C ILE A 54 -0.17 6.73 -6.51
N GLY A 55 1.12 6.97 -6.71
CA GLY A 55 2.08 6.00 -7.20
C GLY A 55 2.36 4.87 -6.21
N THR A 56 2.58 5.17 -4.92
CA THR A 56 2.81 4.13 -3.90
C THR A 56 1.57 3.27 -3.68
N GLU A 57 0.38 3.88 -3.63
CA GLU A 57 -0.90 3.17 -3.55
C GLU A 57 -1.17 2.32 -4.80
N GLY A 58 -0.84 2.85 -5.98
CA GLY A 58 -0.94 2.13 -7.26
C GLY A 58 -0.06 0.88 -7.29
N ILE A 59 1.19 0.99 -6.86
CA ILE A 59 2.15 -0.14 -6.82
C ILE A 59 1.67 -1.23 -5.84
N LYS A 60 1.13 -0.86 -4.68
CA LYS A 60 0.58 -1.82 -3.71
C LYS A 60 -0.63 -2.58 -4.29
N LYS A 61 -1.43 -1.94 -5.14
CA LYS A 61 -2.63 -2.54 -5.76
C LYS A 61 -2.35 -3.27 -7.07
N ALA A 62 -1.23 -2.98 -7.73
CA ALA A 62 -0.86 -3.56 -9.02
C ALA A 62 -0.89 -5.11 -9.06
N PRO A 63 -0.40 -5.86 -8.05
CA PRO A 63 -0.45 -7.32 -8.09
C PRO A 63 -1.88 -7.88 -8.10
N LYS A 64 -2.80 -7.22 -7.38
CA LYS A 64 -4.21 -7.60 -7.34
C LYS A 64 -4.90 -7.33 -8.67
N VAL A 65 -4.63 -6.16 -9.26
CA VAL A 65 -5.17 -5.78 -10.58
C VAL A 65 -4.64 -6.73 -11.66
N LEU A 66 -3.34 -7.03 -11.66
CA LEU A 66 -2.71 -7.95 -12.60
C LEU A 66 -3.28 -9.37 -12.47
N LYS A 67 -3.43 -9.89 -11.24
CA LYS A 67 -4.04 -11.20 -10.99
C LYS A 67 -5.47 -11.26 -11.51
N ASN A 68 -6.27 -10.22 -11.28
CA ASN A 68 -7.64 -10.16 -11.77
C ASN A 68 -7.69 -10.08 -13.30
N ALA A 69 -6.79 -9.32 -13.94
CA ALA A 69 -6.73 -9.21 -15.40
C ALA A 69 -6.35 -10.55 -16.07
N ILE A 70 -5.36 -11.26 -15.52
CA ILE A 70 -4.94 -12.56 -16.03
C ILE A 70 -6.00 -13.64 -15.75
N GLY A 71 -6.62 -13.62 -14.56
CA GLY A 71 -7.70 -14.54 -14.19
C GLY A 71 -9.04 -14.26 -14.88
N LEU A 72 -9.21 -13.10 -15.52
CA LEU A 72 -10.34 -12.82 -16.43
C LEU A 72 -10.12 -13.36 -17.84
N LEU A 73 -8.87 -13.71 -18.19
CA LEU A 73 -8.48 -14.24 -19.49
C LEU A 73 -8.33 -15.78 -19.48
N SER A 74 -8.43 -16.42 -18.30
CA SER A 74 -8.47 -17.87 -18.10
C SER A 74 -9.89 -18.37 -17.94
#